data_AF-A0A328YTC6-F1
#
_entry.id   AF-A0A328YTC6-F1
#
_cell.length_a   1.000
_cell.length_b   1.000
_cell.length_c   1.000
_cell.angle_alpha   90.00
_cell.angle_beta   90.00
_cell.angle_gamma   90.00
#
_symmetry.space_group_name_H-M   'P 1'
#
loop_
_entity.id
_entity.type
_entity.pdbx_description
1 polymer ?
#
loop_
_entity_poly.entity_id
_entity_poly.type
_entity_poly.pdbx_seq_one_letter_code
_entity_poly.pdbx_strand_id
1 'polypeptide(L)'
;MDMQYQLKAGAYYLYDMRETPSAVTGERRFKLKTDTVAIAFDQHTGEVHQHGTPSRITSWANNTRRRLRAAGALQAANDIVVVSGPLPVDELNKCLWISGYCRRMFSRLASLPHGKLQRSAQSDSFRRAA
;
A
#
# COMPACT_ATOMS: atom_id res chain seq x y z
N MET A 1 -3.35 -14.31 -2.42
CA MET A 1 -4.60 -13.56 -2.18
C MET A 1 -4.78 -12.61 -3.33
N ASP A 2 -5.98 -12.42 -3.87
CA ASP A 2 -6.21 -11.49 -4.98
C ASP A 2 -6.74 -10.17 -4.41
N MET A 3 -5.87 -9.47 -3.69
CA MET A 3 -6.22 -8.24 -2.98
C MET A 3 -5.89 -7.03 -3.84
N GLN A 4 -6.78 -6.05 -3.88
CA GLN A 4 -6.61 -4.84 -4.69
C GLN A 4 -7.01 -3.59 -3.93
N TYR A 5 -6.12 -2.61 -3.90
CA TYR A 5 -6.42 -1.26 -3.44
C TYR A 5 -7.10 -0.43 -4.54
N GLN A 6 -8.05 0.40 -4.14
CA GLN A 6 -8.66 1.45 -4.96
C GLN A 6 -8.73 2.75 -4.16
N LEU A 7 -8.50 3.89 -4.80
CA LEU A 7 -8.68 5.21 -4.19
C LEU A 7 -10.07 5.74 -4.55
N LYS A 8 -10.91 5.98 -3.56
CA LYS A 8 -12.26 6.57 -3.73
C LYS A 8 -12.44 7.72 -2.74
N ALA A 9 -12.86 8.89 -3.22
CA ALA A 9 -13.09 10.08 -2.40
C ALA A 9 -11.94 10.41 -1.43
N GLY A 10 -10.68 10.23 -1.88
CA GLY A 10 -9.50 10.52 -1.07
C GLY A 10 -9.12 9.45 -0.03
N ALA A 11 -9.85 8.33 0.08
CA ALA A 11 -9.52 7.20 0.95
C ALA A 11 -9.17 5.94 0.16
N TYR A 12 -8.26 5.13 0.68
CA TYR A 12 -7.93 3.81 0.12
C TYR A 12 -8.89 2.75 0.63
N TYR A 13 -9.40 1.96 -0.30
CA TYR A 13 -10.26 0.81 -0.05
C TYR A 13 -9.55 -0.44 -0.53
N LEU A 14 -9.50 -1.47 0.31
CA LEU A 14 -8.93 -2.78 -0.02
C LEU A 14 -10.06 -3.75 -0.29
N TYR A 15 -10.07 -4.35 -1.47
CA TYR A 15 -11.03 -5.36 -1.88
C TYR A 15 -10.35 -6.70 -2.03
N ASP A 16 -11.10 -7.78 -1.77
CA ASP A 16 -10.73 -9.11 -2.20
C ASP A 16 -11.45 -9.40 -3.52
N MET A 17 -10.68 -9.57 -4.59
CA MET A 17 -11.20 -9.78 -5.94
C MET A 17 -11.80 -11.18 -6.12
N ARG A 18 -11.57 -12.09 -5.16
CA ARG A 18 -12.22 -13.41 -5.13
C ARG A 18 -13.65 -13.33 -4.57
N GLU A 19 -13.96 -12.32 -3.75
CA GLU A 19 -15.30 -12.17 -3.19
C GLU A 19 -16.25 -11.70 -4.28
N THR A 20 -17.31 -12.48 -4.50
CA THR A 20 -18.39 -12.11 -5.41
C THR A 20 -19.08 -10.84 -4.91
N PRO A 21 -19.38 -9.88 -5.80
CA PRO A 21 -20.20 -8.73 -5.43
C PRO A 21 -21.54 -9.18 -4.85
N SER A 22 -22.07 -8.41 -3.91
CA SER A 22 -23.39 -8.68 -3.32
C SER A 22 -24.45 -8.79 -4.40
N ALA A 23 -25.26 -9.86 -4.38
CA ALA A 23 -26.34 -10.04 -5.33
C ALA A 23 -27.47 -8.99 -5.18
N VAL A 24 -27.55 -8.33 -4.01
CA VAL A 24 -28.60 -7.34 -3.70
C VAL A 24 -28.16 -5.93 -4.04
N THR A 25 -26.91 -5.56 -3.75
CA THR A 25 -26.41 -4.19 -3.94
C THR A 25 -25.44 -4.05 -5.12
N GLY A 26 -24.95 -5.16 -5.67
CA GLY A 26 -23.91 -5.17 -6.71
C GLY A 26 -22.52 -4.74 -6.22
N GLU A 27 -22.38 -4.37 -4.94
CA GLU A 27 -21.12 -3.86 -4.39
C GLU A 27 -20.28 -4.97 -3.77
N ARG A 28 -18.94 -4.87 -3.93
CA ARG A 28 -17.98 -5.72 -3.21
C ARG A 28 -17.73 -5.17 -1.82
N ARG A 29 -17.68 -6.06 -0.83
CA ARG A 29 -17.32 -5.68 0.55
C ARG A 29 -15.85 -5.29 0.59
N PHE A 30 -15.55 -4.10 1.13
CA PHE A 30 -14.16 -3.72 1.39
C PHE A 30 -13.69 -4.35 2.70
N LYS A 31 -12.45 -4.86 2.70
CA LYS A 31 -11.78 -5.41 3.88
C LYS A 31 -11.14 -4.34 4.76
N LEU A 32 -10.74 -3.23 4.14
CA LEU A 32 -10.12 -2.11 4.82
C LEU A 32 -10.49 -0.80 4.13
N LYS A 33 -10.78 0.22 4.92
CA LYS A 33 -10.86 1.63 4.50
C LYS A 33 -9.87 2.42 5.35
N THR A 34 -8.98 3.17 4.72
CA THR A 34 -7.95 3.95 5.42
C THR A 34 -7.55 5.17 4.61
N ASP A 35 -7.22 6.28 5.28
CA ASP A 35 -6.76 7.47 4.58
C ASP A 35 -5.35 7.25 4.02
N THR A 36 -4.45 6.62 4.75
CA THR A 36 -3.11 6.31 4.28
C THR A 36 -2.85 4.82 4.41
N VAL A 37 -1.97 4.30 3.55
CA VAL A 37 -1.59 2.89 3.55
C VAL A 37 -0.11 2.81 3.93
N ALA A 38 0.21 1.83 4.76
CA ALA A 38 1.56 1.39 5.02
C ALA A 38 1.78 -0.03 4.51
N ILE A 39 2.98 -0.31 4.04
CA ILE A 39 3.44 -1.63 3.64
C ILE A 39 4.71 -1.95 4.43
N ALA A 40 4.73 -3.11 5.07
CA ALA A 40 5.90 -3.69 5.69
C ALA A 40 6.45 -4.82 4.82
N PHE A 41 7.73 -4.76 4.51
CA PHE A 41 8.41 -5.72 3.65
C PHE A 41 9.86 -5.93 4.09
N ASP A 42 10.48 -6.99 3.59
CA ASP A 42 11.90 -7.28 3.78
C ASP A 42 12.75 -6.46 2.78
N GLN A 43 13.76 -5.77 3.26
CA GLN A 43 14.62 -4.89 2.46
C GLN A 43 15.41 -5.64 1.36
N HIS A 44 15.84 -6.87 1.61
CA HIS A 44 16.69 -7.65 0.72
C HIS A 44 15.86 -8.41 -0.32
N THR A 45 14.79 -9.07 0.11
CA THR A 45 13.94 -9.86 -0.80
C THR A 45 12.85 -9.03 -1.45
N GLY A 46 12.43 -7.94 -0.81
CA GLY A 46 11.25 -7.17 -1.19
C GLY A 46 9.93 -7.91 -0.92
N GLU A 47 9.96 -8.99 -0.13
CA GLU A 47 8.78 -9.76 0.26
C GLU A 47 7.89 -8.93 1.18
N VAL A 48 6.60 -8.83 0.84
CA VAL A 48 5.62 -8.15 1.68
C VAL A 48 5.20 -9.06 2.82
N HIS A 49 5.38 -8.57 4.05
CA HIS A 49 4.90 -9.27 5.23
C HIS A 49 3.49 -8.82 5.63
N GLN A 50 3.23 -7.51 5.62
CA GLN A 50 1.97 -6.93 6.06
C GLN A 50 1.68 -5.62 5.34
N HIS A 51 0.40 -5.27 5.18
CA HIS A 51 -0.02 -3.98 4.66
C HIS A 51 -1.35 -3.56 5.30
N GLY A 52 -1.61 -2.25 5.37
CA GLY A 52 -2.85 -1.71 5.91
C GLY A 52 -2.67 -0.34 6.56
N THR A 53 -3.46 -0.06 7.60
CA THR A 53 -3.38 1.23 8.31
C THR A 53 -2.01 1.42 8.97
N PRO A 54 -1.36 2.59 8.85
CA PRO A 54 0.00 2.81 9.37
C PRO A 54 0.20 2.45 10.84
N SER A 55 -0.77 2.76 11.71
CA SER A 55 -0.70 2.40 13.13
C SER A 55 -0.57 0.90 13.33
N ARG A 56 -1.44 0.10 12.69
CA ARG A 56 -1.43 -1.37 12.77
C ARG A 56 -0.10 -1.96 12.26
N ILE A 57 0.40 -1.45 11.14
CA ILE A 57 1.62 -1.96 10.51
C ILE A 57 2.87 -1.61 11.32
N THR A 58 2.94 -0.40 11.87
CA THR A 58 4.02 0.01 12.78
C THR A 58 4.01 -0.83 14.07
N SER A 59 2.84 -1.05 14.67
CA SER A 59 2.70 -1.92 15.84
C SER A 59 3.14 -3.36 15.55
N TRP A 60 2.71 -3.91 14.40
CA TRP A 60 3.13 -5.23 13.95
C TRP A 60 4.65 -5.31 13.74
N ALA A 61 5.25 -4.31 13.08
CA ALA A 61 6.68 -4.28 12.80
C ALA A 61 7.49 -4.23 14.10
N ASN A 62 7.12 -3.38 15.06
CA ASN A 62 7.80 -3.28 16.34
C ASN A 62 7.75 -4.61 17.13
N ASN A 63 6.58 -5.24 17.19
CA ASN A 63 6.43 -6.54 17.85
C ASN A 63 7.24 -7.64 17.15
N THR A 64 7.22 -7.67 15.82
CA THR A 64 7.97 -8.67 15.04
C THR A 64 9.47 -8.47 15.18
N ARG A 65 9.98 -7.24 15.08
CA ARG A 65 11.38 -6.92 15.33
C ARG A 65 11.82 -7.35 16.73
N ARG A 66 11.02 -7.05 17.77
CA ARG A 66 11.31 -7.47 19.15
C ARG A 66 11.43 -9.00 19.26
N ARG A 67 10.50 -9.73 18.67
CA ARG A 67 10.49 -11.21 18.68
C ARG A 67 11.69 -11.80 17.92
N LEU A 68 12.04 -11.24 16.76
CA LEU A 68 13.20 -11.69 15.97
C LEU A 68 14.51 -11.44 16.72
N ARG A 69 14.65 -10.28 17.38
CA ARG A 69 15.81 -9.98 18.23
C ARG A 69 15.92 -10.94 19.41
N ALA A 70 14.80 -11.26 20.06
CA ALA A 70 14.78 -12.25 21.15
C ALA A 70 15.17 -13.66 20.67
N ALA A 71 14.88 -14.00 19.42
CA ALA A 71 15.27 -15.25 18.79
C ALA A 71 16.72 -15.25 18.24
N GLY A 72 17.49 -14.18 18.43
CA GLY A 72 18.86 -14.04 17.89
C GLY A 72 18.94 -13.67 16.41
N ALA A 73 17.81 -13.53 15.71
CA ALA A 73 17.74 -13.17 14.30
C ALA A 73 17.83 -11.64 14.10
N LEU A 74 18.96 -11.05 14.48
CA LEU A 74 19.17 -9.59 14.44
C LEU A 74 19.06 -9.02 13.02
N GLN A 75 19.62 -9.71 12.02
CA GLN A 75 19.60 -9.26 10.63
C GLN A 75 18.17 -9.19 10.09
N ALA A 76 17.39 -10.28 10.23
CA ALA A 76 15.98 -10.30 9.83
C ALA A 76 15.15 -9.22 10.54
N ALA A 77 15.45 -8.89 11.79
CA ALA A 77 14.77 -7.78 12.49
C ALA A 77 15.10 -6.41 11.87
N ASN A 78 16.34 -6.21 11.44
CA ASN A 78 16.79 -4.94 10.85
C ASN A 78 16.30 -4.79 9.40
N ASP A 79 16.12 -5.90 8.69
CA ASP A 79 15.68 -5.92 7.30
C ASP A 79 14.18 -5.60 7.13
N ILE A 80 13.39 -5.64 8.20
CA ILE A 80 11.98 -5.20 8.15
C ILE A 80 11.93 -3.68 7.94
N VAL A 81 11.42 -3.27 6.80
CA VAL A 81 11.16 -1.87 6.44
C VAL A 81 9.66 -1.60 6.43
N VAL A 82 9.25 -0.44 6.93
CA VAL A 82 7.87 0.04 6.86
C VAL A 82 7.86 1.34 6.08
N VAL A 83 7.10 1.39 4.99
CA VAL A 83 6.87 2.60 4.20
C VAL A 83 5.41 2.99 4.32
N SER A 84 5.15 4.24 4.66
CA SER A 84 3.80 4.81 4.75
C SER A 84 3.74 6.15 4.06
N GLY A 85 2.61 6.45 3.39
CA GLY A 85 2.40 7.75 2.79
C GLY A 85 1.25 7.77 1.80
N PRO A 86 1.07 8.89 1.08
CA PRO A 86 0.15 8.99 -0.05
C PRO A 86 0.74 8.25 -1.27
N LEU A 87 0.83 6.92 -1.18
CA LEU A 87 1.39 6.08 -2.23
C LEU A 87 0.40 5.95 -3.40
N PRO A 88 0.84 6.01 -4.66
CA PRO A 88 -0.02 5.71 -5.80
C PRO A 88 -0.66 4.33 -5.67
N VAL A 89 -1.94 4.22 -6.04
CA VAL A 89 -2.67 2.95 -6.01
C VAL A 89 -1.98 1.89 -6.87
N ASP A 90 -1.44 2.30 -8.03
CA ASP A 90 -0.74 1.39 -8.93
C ASP A 90 0.52 0.81 -8.30
N GLU A 91 1.28 1.62 -7.57
CA GLU A 91 2.48 1.16 -6.87
C GLU A 91 2.10 0.24 -5.70
N LEU A 92 1.05 0.56 -4.95
CA LEU A 92 0.51 -0.30 -3.90
C LEU A 92 0.10 -1.67 -4.45
N ASN A 93 -0.62 -1.71 -5.57
CA ASN A 93 -1.07 -2.96 -6.18
C ASN A 93 0.09 -3.76 -6.78
N LYS A 94 1.08 -3.10 -7.42
CA LYS A 94 2.31 -3.76 -7.88
C LYS A 94 3.08 -4.41 -6.72
N CYS A 95 3.14 -3.74 -5.55
CA CYS A 95 3.73 -4.32 -4.34
C CYS A 95 3.01 -5.59 -3.87
N LEU A 96 1.70 -5.71 -4.09
CA LEU A 96 0.92 -6.91 -3.73
C LEU A 96 1.04 -8.03 -4.75
N TRP A 97 1.12 -7.71 -6.05
CA TRP A 97 1.05 -8.70 -7.13
C TRP A 97 2.42 -9.18 -7.61
N ILE A 98 3.45 -8.32 -7.54
CA ILE A 98 4.78 -8.62 -8.06
C ILE A 98 5.72 -8.88 -6.89
N SER A 99 6.14 -10.13 -6.74
CA SER A 99 7.13 -10.52 -5.73
C SER A 99 8.40 -9.69 -5.87
N GLY A 100 8.92 -9.17 -4.76
CA GLY A 100 10.12 -8.34 -4.71
C GLY A 100 9.97 -6.92 -5.26
N TYR A 101 8.78 -6.50 -5.69
CA TYR A 101 8.59 -5.13 -6.21
C TYR A 101 8.83 -4.05 -5.16
N CYS A 102 8.50 -4.31 -3.89
CA CYS A 102 8.71 -3.36 -2.80
C CYS A 102 10.15 -2.88 -2.71
N ARG A 103 11.14 -3.74 -2.99
CA ARG A 103 12.56 -3.36 -3.02
C ARG A 103 12.86 -2.32 -4.11
N ARG A 104 12.31 -2.52 -5.31
CA ARG A 104 12.44 -1.57 -6.44
C ARG A 104 11.64 -0.29 -6.24
N MET A 105 10.51 -0.38 -5.52
CA MET A 105 9.73 0.79 -5.12
C MET A 105 10.51 1.61 -4.09
N PHE A 106 11.12 0.94 -3.10
CA PHE A 106 11.88 1.58 -2.02
C PHE A 106 13.07 2.38 -2.53
N SER A 107 13.83 1.85 -3.49
CA SER A 107 14.95 2.58 -4.09
C SER A 107 14.53 3.83 -4.88
N ARG A 108 13.27 3.89 -5.33
CA ARG A 108 12.69 5.00 -6.09
C ARG A 108 11.69 5.82 -5.28
N LEU A 109 11.62 5.63 -3.97
CA LEU A 109 10.58 6.23 -3.13
C LEU A 109 10.57 7.77 -3.25
N ALA A 110 11.74 8.39 -3.37
CA ALA A 110 11.89 9.83 -3.53
C ALA A 110 11.39 10.37 -4.89
N SER A 111 11.34 9.53 -5.93
CA SER A 111 10.89 9.93 -7.27
C SER A 111 9.44 9.51 -7.57
N LEU A 112 8.77 8.84 -6.64
CA LEU A 112 7.38 8.44 -6.84
C LEU A 112 6.44 9.66 -6.78
N PRO A 113 5.46 9.74 -7.70
CA PRO A 113 4.42 10.74 -7.58
C PRO A 113 3.65 10.50 -6.28
N HIS A 114 3.51 11.54 -5.47
CA HIS A 114 2.72 11.46 -4.25
C HIS A 114 1.25 11.38 -4.66
N GLY A 115 0.68 10.17 -4.69
CA GLY A 115 -0.60 9.87 -5.35
C GLY A 115 -1.81 10.64 -4.83
N LYS A 116 -1.75 11.19 -3.60
CA LYS A 116 -2.77 12.12 -3.08
C LYS A 116 -2.49 13.60 -3.35
N LEU A 117 -1.25 13.96 -3.66
CA LEU A 117 -0.83 15.32 -3.95
C LEU A 117 -0.80 15.62 -5.46
N GLN A 118 -1.08 14.63 -6.32
CA GLN A 118 -1.51 14.93 -7.67
C GLN A 118 -2.92 15.53 -7.61
N ARG A 119 -2.94 16.84 -7.30
CA ARG A 119 -3.98 17.75 -7.76
C ARG A 119 -4.23 17.37 -9.21
N SER A 120 -5.44 16.94 -9.51
CA SER A 120 -5.93 16.70 -10.86
C SER A 120 -5.45 17.82 -11.78
N ALA A 121 -4.37 17.61 -12.53
CA ALA A 121 -3.90 18.49 -13.60
C ALA A 121 -4.77 18.25 -14.85
N GLN A 122 -6.08 18.19 -14.65
CA GLN A 122 -7.10 18.02 -15.69
C GLN A 122 -8.34 18.81 -15.28
N SER A 123 -8.27 20.13 -15.47
CA SER A 123 -9.44 20.96 -15.80
C SER A 123 -8.99 22.34 -16.32
N ASP A 124 -8.12 22.39 -17.32
CA ASP A 124 -7.91 23.60 -18.15
C ASP A 124 -8.17 23.31 -19.64
N SER A 125 -9.13 22.42 -19.90
CA SER A 125 -9.68 22.23 -21.23
C SER A 125 -11.11 22.77 -21.28
N PHE A 126 -11.31 24.04 -20.95
CA PHE A 126 -12.52 24.77 -21.35
C PHE A 126 -12.26 26.28 -21.53
N ARG A 127 -12.45 26.71 -22.79
CA ARG A 127 -12.72 28.08 -23.29
C ARG A 127 -11.46 28.95 -23.46
N ARG A 128 -11.16 29.53 -24.64
CA ARG A 128 -12.05 30.06 -25.68
C ARG A 128 -11.42 29.94 -27.07
N ALA A 129 -12.24 29.50 -28.03
CA ALA A 129 -12.24 30.07 -29.37
C ALA A 129 -12.89 31.45 -29.30
N ALA A 130 -12.25 32.45 -29.89
CA ALA A 130 -12.84 33.65 -30.49
C ALA A 130 -11.75 34.32 -31.33
#